data_AF-A0A2N0NRM7-F1
#
_entry.id   AF-A0A2N0NRM7-F1
#
_cell.length_a   1.000
_cell.length_b   1.000
_cell.length_c   1.000
_cell.angle_alpha   90.00
_cell.angle_beta   90.00
_cell.angle_gamma   90.00
#
_symmetry.space_group_name_H-M   'P 1'
#
loop_
_entity.id
_entity.type
_entity.pdbx_description
1 polymer ?
#
loop_
_entity_poly.entity_id
_entity_poly.type
_entity_poly.pdbx_seq_one_letter_code
_entity_poly.pdbx_strand_id
1 'polypeptide(L)'
;MDNIDEWFVTRDLAEFRENAHEWRRCSSNASRKRFTKDTGVRWSELLRLSYFDPIKFIVIDPMHCLFLGIARWIVKRIWVDEGILNQQSFIKIQKKMDEFQIPSDLGRIPGKIHCGEGFSNFTADQCIIMVLI
;
A
#
# COMPACT_ATOMS: atom_id res chain seq x y z
N MET A 1 -3.60 23.99 -0.49
CA MET A 1 -3.27 22.98 0.53
C MET A 1 -4.60 22.58 1.12
N ASP A 2 -5.17 21.49 0.62
CA ASP A 2 -6.41 20.95 1.16
C ASP A 2 -6.20 20.58 2.62
N ASN A 3 -7.18 20.90 3.45
CA ASN A 3 -7.09 20.73 4.89
C ASN A 3 -6.95 19.24 5.21
N ILE A 4 -5.80 18.84 5.78
CA ILE A 4 -5.50 17.44 6.11
C ILE A 4 -6.59 16.84 7.01
N ASP A 5 -7.21 17.66 7.85
CA ASP A 5 -8.26 17.24 8.78
C ASP A 5 -9.59 16.92 8.07
N GLU A 6 -9.83 17.46 6.87
CA GLU A 6 -11.01 17.11 6.06
C GLU A 6 -10.87 15.72 5.42
N TRP A 7 -9.66 15.31 5.06
CA TRP A 7 -9.41 14.01 4.43
C TRP A 7 -9.16 12.91 5.47
N PHE A 8 -8.49 13.23 6.58
CA PHE A 8 -8.15 12.28 7.65
C PHE A 8 -9.12 12.38 8.82
N VAL A 9 -10.37 11.96 8.60
CA VAL A 9 -11.36 11.84 9.67
C VAL A 9 -11.03 10.63 10.54
N THR A 10 -10.76 10.85 11.82
CA THR A 10 -10.57 9.78 12.80
C THR A 10 -11.86 8.98 12.95
N ARG A 11 -11.81 7.68 12.66
CA ARG A 11 -12.95 6.78 12.88
C ARG A 11 -13.04 6.40 14.35
N ASP A 12 -14.25 6.37 14.88
CA ASP A 12 -14.50 5.84 16.22
C ASP A 12 -14.74 4.32 16.20
N LEU A 13 -14.22 3.61 17.21
CA LEU A 13 -14.31 2.15 17.29
C LEU A 13 -15.73 1.70 17.65
N ALA A 14 -16.45 2.44 18.50
CA ALA A 14 -17.82 2.08 18.87
C ALA A 14 -18.75 2.25 17.67
N GLU A 15 -18.61 3.38 16.95
CA GLU A 15 -19.32 3.62 15.69
C GLU A 15 -19.00 2.54 14.64
N PHE A 16 -17.74 2.15 14.49
CA PHE A 16 -17.35 1.08 13.57
C PHE A 16 -18.02 -0.25 13.94
N ARG A 17 -18.05 -0.61 15.22
CA ARG A 17 -18.69 -1.85 15.70
C ARG A 17 -20.19 -1.83 15.45
N GLU A 18 -20.86 -0.72 15.73
CA GLU A 18 -22.28 -0.54 15.46
C GLU A 18 -22.59 -0.69 13.97
N ASN A 19 -21.85 0.01 13.12
CA ASN A 19 -21.97 -0.11 11.66
C ASN A 19 -21.73 -1.56 11.17
N ALA A 20 -20.78 -2.27 11.77
CA ALA A 20 -20.54 -3.66 11.42
C ALA A 20 -21.71 -4.58 11.86
N HIS A 21 -22.34 -4.30 13.00
CA HIS A 21 -23.53 -5.02 13.44
C HIS A 21 -24.73 -4.74 12.53
N GLU A 22 -24.94 -3.49 12.12
CA GLU A 22 -25.96 -3.11 11.14
C GLU A 22 -25.75 -3.81 9.79
N TRP A 23 -24.51 -3.85 9.30
CA TRP A 23 -24.16 -4.63 8.11
C TRP A 23 -24.51 -6.12 8.26
N ARG A 24 -24.30 -6.70 9.45
CA ARG A 24 -24.65 -8.10 9.72
C ARG A 24 -26.16 -8.34 9.74
N ARG A 25 -26.92 -7.39 10.29
CA ARG A 25 -28.39 -7.42 10.37
C ARG A 25 -29.07 -7.27 9.01
N CYS A 26 -28.38 -6.67 8.04
CA CYS A 26 -28.87 -6.59 6.66
C CYS A 26 -29.21 -7.97 6.10
N SER A 27 -30.45 -8.13 5.62
CA SER A 27 -31.05 -9.40 5.20
C SER A 27 -30.66 -9.83 3.78
N SER A 28 -30.15 -8.91 2.95
CA SER A 28 -29.84 -9.18 1.55
C SER A 28 -28.41 -8.81 1.17
N ASN A 29 -27.83 -9.52 0.20
CA ASN A 29 -26.50 -9.17 -0.31
C ASN A 29 -26.48 -7.78 -0.98
N ALA A 30 -27.60 -7.35 -1.56
CA ALA A 30 -27.72 -6.02 -2.16
C ALA A 30 -27.67 -4.90 -1.10
N SER A 31 -28.36 -5.07 0.04
CA SER A 31 -28.31 -4.11 1.15
C SER A 31 -26.92 -4.05 1.78
N ARG A 32 -26.28 -5.21 2.00
CA ARG A 32 -24.88 -5.27 2.46
C ARG A 32 -23.90 -4.54 1.54
N LYS A 33 -24.03 -4.73 0.22
CA LYS A 33 -23.19 -4.03 -0.77
C LYS A 33 -23.39 -2.52 -0.74
N ARG A 34 -24.64 -2.04 -0.63
CA ARG A 34 -24.95 -0.60 -0.47
C ARG A 34 -24.37 -0.05 0.83
N PHE A 35 -24.62 -0.72 1.95
CA PHE A 35 -24.08 -0.33 3.25
C PHE A 35 -22.55 -0.24 3.26
N THR A 36 -21.87 -1.22 2.64
CA THR A 36 -20.41 -1.19 2.49
C THR A 36 -19.96 -0.01 1.63
N LYS A 37 -20.70 0.34 0.58
CA LYS A 37 -20.36 1.46 -0.29
C LYS A 37 -20.47 2.80 0.44
N ASP A 38 -21.45 2.92 1.33
CA ASP A 38 -21.75 4.16 2.04
C ASP A 38 -20.85 4.35 3.27
N THR A 39 -20.64 3.30 4.08
CA THR A 39 -19.86 3.37 5.34
C THR A 39 -18.42 2.84 5.21
N GLY A 40 -18.15 2.00 4.21
CA GLY A 40 -16.89 1.27 4.10
C GLY A 40 -16.71 0.11 5.09
N VAL A 41 -17.73 -0.20 5.91
CA VAL A 41 -17.62 -1.19 7.00
C VAL A 41 -18.23 -2.53 6.60
N ARG A 42 -17.62 -3.63 7.06
CA ARG A 42 -18.12 -5.01 6.94
C ARG A 42 -18.01 -5.75 8.26
N TRP A 43 -18.93 -6.67 8.52
CA TRP A 43 -18.81 -7.60 9.64
C TRP A 43 -17.67 -8.60 9.40
N SER A 44 -16.89 -8.85 10.44
CA SER A 44 -15.91 -9.94 10.54
C SER A 44 -16.02 -10.56 11.92
N GLU A 45 -15.79 -11.87 12.02
CA GLU A 45 -15.78 -12.57 13.32
C GLU A 45 -14.67 -12.04 14.24
N LEU A 46 -13.61 -11.43 13.69
CA LEU A 46 -12.56 -10.77 14.47
C LEU A 46 -13.08 -9.63 15.35
N LEU A 47 -14.19 -8.98 14.96
CA LEU A 47 -14.80 -7.89 15.75
C LEU A 47 -15.44 -8.38 17.06
N ARG A 48 -15.58 -9.69 17.25
CA ARG A 48 -16.04 -10.27 18.52
C ARG A 48 -14.97 -10.24 19.60
N LEU A 49 -13.70 -10.14 19.20
CA LEU A 49 -12.57 -10.09 20.12
C LEU A 49 -12.53 -8.69 20.75
N SER A 50 -12.64 -8.60 22.07
CA SER A 50 -12.71 -7.33 22.80
C SER A 50 -11.49 -6.44 22.54
N TYR A 51 -10.33 -7.06 22.37
CA TYR A 51 -9.05 -6.40 22.11
C TYR A 51 -8.86 -5.99 20.65
N PHE A 52 -9.63 -6.53 19.70
CA PHE A 52 -9.41 -6.28 18.27
C PHE A 52 -9.96 -4.91 17.87
N ASP A 53 -9.06 -4.03 17.46
CA ASP A 53 -9.35 -2.71 16.92
C ASP A 53 -8.94 -2.67 15.42
N PRO A 54 -9.91 -2.78 14.49
CA PRO A 54 -9.61 -2.78 13.06
C PRO A 54 -9.02 -1.45 12.57
N ILE A 55 -9.25 -0.34 13.28
CA ILE A 55 -8.75 0.98 12.89
C ILE A 55 -7.25 1.07 13.21
N LYS A 56 -6.83 0.51 14.34
CA LYS A 56 -5.41 0.49 14.75
C LYS A 56 -4.62 -0.69 14.21
N PHE A 57 -5.29 -1.81 13.92
CA PHE A 57 -4.64 -3.05 13.48
C PHE A 57 -4.74 -3.31 11.98
N ILE A 58 -5.31 -2.38 11.21
CA ILE A 58 -5.07 -2.34 9.76
C ILE A 58 -3.60 -1.94 9.56
N VAL A 59 -2.73 -2.95 9.59
CA VAL A 59 -1.37 -2.80 9.10
C VAL A 59 -1.51 -2.74 7.59
N ILE A 60 -1.21 -1.56 7.02
CA ILE A 60 -0.93 -1.47 5.59
C ILE A 60 0.33 -2.30 5.40
N ASP A 61 0.16 -3.53 4.95
CA ASP A 61 1.29 -4.42 4.73
C ASP A 61 2.10 -3.87 3.54
N PRO A 62 3.30 -3.29 3.77
CA PRO A 62 4.11 -2.76 2.68
C PRO A 62 4.43 -3.86 1.67
N MET A 63 4.54 -5.13 2.10
CA MET A 63 4.76 -6.27 1.21
C MET A 63 3.56 -6.46 0.26
N HIS A 64 2.33 -6.38 0.76
CA HIS A 64 1.14 -6.47 -0.07
C HIS A 64 0.99 -5.25 -1.01
N CYS A 65 1.32 -4.03 -0.54
CA CYS A 65 1.31 -2.83 -1.38
C CYS A 65 2.40 -2.87 -2.47
N LEU A 66 3.55 -3.49 -2.20
CA LEU A 66 4.60 -3.79 -3.17
C LEU A 66 4.08 -4.78 -4.21
N PHE A 67 3.40 -5.85 -3.79
CA PHE A 67 2.88 -6.90 -4.68
C PHE A 67 1.66 -6.48 -5.52
N LEU A 68 0.80 -5.61 -4.98
CA LEU A 68 -0.39 -5.09 -5.68
C LEU A 68 -0.05 -4.06 -6.78
N GLY A 69 1.22 -3.69 -6.94
CA GLY A 69 1.64 -2.68 -7.93
C GLY A 69 1.30 -1.24 -7.53
N ILE A 70 0.83 -1.02 -6.30
CA ILE A 70 0.61 0.33 -5.73
C ILE A 70 1.96 1.04 -5.57
N ALA A 71 2.99 0.32 -5.14
CA ALA A 71 4.35 0.85 -5.07
C ALA A 71 4.84 1.38 -6.43
N ARG A 72 4.55 0.67 -7.52
CA ARG A 72 4.87 1.13 -8.89
C ARG A 72 4.15 2.44 -9.23
N TRP A 73 2.88 2.57 -8.85
CA TRP A 73 2.12 3.80 -9.06
C TRP A 73 2.69 4.96 -8.25
N ILE A 74 3.02 4.75 -6.98
CA ILE A 74 3.63 5.77 -6.10
C ILE A 74 4.95 6.24 -6.69
N VAL A 75 5.83 5.32 -7.06
CA VAL A 75 7.16 5.66 -7.57
C VAL A 75 7.07 6.41 -8.91
N LYS A 76 6.20 6.00 -9.82
CA LYS A 76 6.03 6.72 -11.09
C LYS A 76 5.37 8.09 -10.90
N ARG A 77 4.22 8.10 -10.23
CA ARG A 77 3.32 9.26 -10.19
C ARG A 77 3.68 10.30 -9.15
N ILE A 78 4.36 9.89 -8.08
CA ILE A 78 4.79 10.81 -7.03
C ILE A 78 6.29 11.06 -7.19
N TRP A 79 7.12 10.02 -7.33
CA TRP A 79 8.57 10.27 -7.30
C TRP A 79 9.15 10.76 -8.62
N VAL A 80 8.66 10.26 -9.77
CA VAL A 80 9.14 10.73 -11.09
C VAL A 80 8.41 11.99 -11.52
N ASP A 81 7.07 12.00 -11.46
CA ASP A 81 6.28 13.14 -11.96
C ASP A 81 6.46 14.42 -11.11
N GLU A 82 6.67 14.31 -9.79
CA GLU A 82 6.99 15.47 -8.92
C GLU A 82 8.50 15.83 -8.93
N GLY A 83 9.32 15.14 -9.73
CA GLY A 83 10.75 15.47 -9.89
C GLY A 83 11.64 15.15 -8.68
N ILE A 84 11.16 14.34 -7.73
CA ILE A 84 11.95 13.87 -6.57
C ILE A 84 13.08 12.94 -7.05
N LEU A 85 12.80 12.10 -8.05
CA LEU A 85 13.78 11.23 -8.70
C LEU A 85 14.11 11.74 -10.11
N ASN A 86 15.31 12.31 -10.25
CA ASN A 86 15.86 12.75 -11.53
C ASN A 86 16.75 11.66 -12.17
N GLN A 87 17.03 11.78 -13.47
CA GLN A 87 17.93 10.86 -14.19
C GLN A 87 19.30 10.69 -13.52
N GLN A 88 19.83 11.74 -12.89
CA GLN A 88 21.08 11.66 -12.12
C GLN A 88 20.95 10.80 -10.86
N SER A 89 19.79 10.80 -10.20
CA SER A 89 19.49 9.95 -9.05
C SER A 89 19.44 8.48 -9.46
N PHE A 90 18.84 8.19 -10.62
CA PHE A 90 18.80 6.83 -11.19
C PHE A 90 20.20 6.29 -11.53
N ILE A 91 21.10 7.13 -12.06
CA ILE A 91 22.49 6.73 -12.33
C ILE A 91 23.24 6.40 -11.03
N LYS A 92 23.05 7.21 -9.97
CA LYS A 92 23.67 6.96 -8.66
C LYS A 92 23.13 5.68 -8.01
N ILE A 93 21.81 5.44 -8.11
CA ILE A 93 21.18 4.22 -7.60
C ILE A 93 21.71 3.00 -8.35
N GLN A 94 21.80 3.06 -9.69
CA GLN A 94 22.36 1.95 -10.48
C GLN A 94 23.80 1.64 -10.05
N LYS A 95 24.64 2.66 -9.89
CA LYS A 95 26.03 2.46 -9.43
C LYS A 95 26.10 1.78 -8.07
N LYS A 96 25.26 2.21 -7.11
CA LYS A 96 25.18 1.56 -5.78
C LYS A 96 24.67 0.12 -5.87
N MET A 97 23.72 -0.15 -6.75
CA MET A 97 23.18 -1.49 -6.96
C MET A 97 24.19 -2.44 -7.60
N ASP A 98 25.05 -1.93 -8.49
CA ASP A 98 26.14 -2.70 -9.10
C ASP A 98 27.27 -2.98 -8.09
N GLU A 99 27.50 -2.09 -7.13
CA GLU A 99 28.47 -2.26 -6.04
C GLU A 99 27.97 -3.25 -4.96
N PHE A 100 26.65 -3.38 -4.79
CA PHE A 100 26.05 -4.24 -3.77
C PHE A 100 26.00 -5.70 -4.21
N GLN A 101 26.73 -6.58 -3.52
CA GLN A 101 26.68 -8.03 -3.75
C GLN A 101 25.45 -8.61 -3.05
N ILE A 102 24.42 -8.95 -3.83
CA ILE A 102 23.19 -9.53 -3.29
C ILE A 102 23.44 -10.99 -2.86
N PRO A 103 23.06 -11.38 -1.63
CA PRO A 103 23.05 -12.78 -1.21
C PRO A 103 22.18 -13.63 -2.15
N SER A 104 22.62 -14.85 -2.46
CA SER A 104 21.94 -15.78 -3.38
C SER A 104 20.43 -15.99 -3.09
N ASP A 105 20.02 -15.77 -1.84
CA ASP A 105 18.65 -15.96 -1.35
C ASP A 105 17.68 -14.84 -1.73
N LEU A 106 18.17 -13.66 -2.16
CA LEU A 106 17.35 -12.47 -2.42
C LEU A 106 16.97 -12.27 -3.90
N GLY A 107 17.24 -13.26 -4.77
CA GLY A 107 16.81 -13.23 -6.16
C GLY A 107 17.70 -12.36 -7.07
N ARG A 108 17.18 -12.01 -8.26
CA ARG A 108 17.96 -11.44 -9.36
C ARG A 108 17.95 -9.92 -9.32
N ILE A 109 19.13 -9.29 -9.42
CA ILE A 109 19.27 -7.83 -9.56
C ILE A 109 18.39 -7.36 -10.74
N PRO A 110 17.53 -6.36 -10.54
CA PRO A 110 16.76 -5.79 -11.63
C PRO A 110 17.67 -5.21 -12.73
N GLY A 111 17.27 -5.39 -13.98
CA GLY A 111 17.97 -4.82 -15.13
C GLY A 111 17.93 -3.29 -15.15
N LYS A 112 18.70 -2.70 -16.07
CA LYS A 112 18.96 -1.25 -16.22
C LYS A 112 17.76 -0.36 -15.83
N ILE A 113 17.87 0.30 -14.68
CA ILE A 113 16.89 1.29 -14.18
C ILE A 113 16.82 2.53 -15.09
N HIS A 114 17.88 2.76 -15.88
CA HIS A 114 18.05 3.92 -16.76
C HIS A 114 17.13 3.92 -18.00
N CYS A 115 16.47 2.82 -18.37
CA CYS A 115 15.54 2.86 -19.50
C CYS A 115 14.33 3.70 -19.10
N GLY A 116 14.00 4.73 -19.89
CA GLY A 116 13.10 5.86 -19.55
C GLY A 116 11.65 5.55 -19.16
N GLU A 117 11.32 4.29 -18.86
CA GLU A 117 10.11 3.88 -18.17
C GLU A 117 10.26 3.80 -16.64
N GLY A 118 11.49 3.93 -16.10
CA GLY A 118 11.78 3.94 -14.67
C GLY A 118 11.53 2.59 -13.99
N PHE A 119 11.05 2.61 -12.74
CA PHE A 119 10.77 1.41 -11.94
C PHE A 119 9.54 0.58 -12.42
N SER A 120 9.09 0.78 -13.66
CA SER A 120 7.88 0.17 -14.22
C SER A 120 7.96 -1.35 -14.38
N ASN A 121 9.17 -1.88 -14.63
CA ASN A 121 9.44 -3.27 -15.01
C ASN A 121 9.97 -4.15 -13.86
N PHE A 122 9.87 -3.67 -12.63
CA PHE A 122 10.43 -4.36 -11.45
C PHE A 122 9.41 -5.36 -10.91
N THR A 123 9.85 -6.60 -10.71
CA THR A 123 9.08 -7.60 -9.95
C THR A 123 9.10 -7.26 -8.47
N ALA A 124 8.14 -7.74 -7.68
CA ALA A 124 8.08 -7.52 -6.23
C ALA A 124 9.41 -7.83 -5.53
N ASP A 125 10.07 -8.95 -5.88
CA ASP A 125 11.38 -9.34 -5.34
C ASP A 125 12.47 -8.30 -5.63
N GLN A 126 12.43 -7.67 -6.81
CA GLN A 126 13.38 -6.62 -7.22
C GLN A 126 13.11 -5.29 -6.50
N CYS A 127 11.85 -4.99 -6.23
CA CYS A 127 11.48 -3.84 -5.39
C CYS A 127 11.93 -4.04 -3.94
N ILE A 128 11.84 -5.27 -3.40
CA ILE A 128 12.31 -5.59 -2.05
C ILE A 128 13.82 -5.34 -1.92
N ILE A 129 14.61 -5.83 -2.88
CA ILE A 129 16.05 -5.56 -2.95
C ILE A 129 16.31 -4.05 -2.90
N MET A 130 15.56 -3.26 -3.67
CA MET A 130 15.78 -1.82 -3.74
C MET A 130 15.47 -1.09 -2.42
N VAL A 131 14.46 -1.52 -1.68
CA VAL A 131 14.14 -0.93 -0.37
C VAL A 131 15.22 -1.25 0.67
N LEU A 132 15.97 -2.34 0.49
CA LEU A 132 17.06 -2.75 1.37
C LEU A 132 18.38 -2.00 1.12
N ILE A 133 18.52 -1.27 0.00
CA ILE A 133 19.74 -0.55 -0.44
C ILE A 133 19.63 0.95 -0.15
#